data_AF-A0A3M0LVG5-F1
#
_entry.id   AF-A0A3M0LVG5-F1
#
_cell.length_a   1.000
_cell.length_b   1.000
_cell.length_c   1.000
_cell.angle_alpha   90.00
_cell.angle_beta   90.00
_cell.angle_gamma   90.00
#
_symmetry.space_group_name_H-M   'P 1'
#
loop_
_entity.id
_entity.type
_entity.pdbx_description
1 polymer ?
#
loop_
_entity_poly.entity_id
_entity_poly.type
_entity_poly.pdbx_seq_one_letter_code
_entity_poly.pdbx_strand_id
1 'polypeptide(L)' 'MKSKAKQIKLVLSLILILLAVIFVVMNTDNVAINFGLFKLKLPLIIILVVMIIIGIVIGWIGGSSGHKQDKND' A
#
# COMPACT_ATOMS: atom_id res chain seq x y z
N MET A 1 9.48 -9.02 33.60
CA MET A 1 8.39 -9.29 32.62
C MET A 1 8.47 -8.50 31.31
N LYS A 2 9.13 -7.32 31.22
CA LYS A 2 9.21 -6.50 29.99
C LYS A 2 9.93 -7.17 28.78
N SER A 3 10.85 -8.13 29.02
CA SER A 3 11.60 -8.81 27.95
C SER A 3 10.77 -9.83 27.17
N LYS A 4 9.83 -10.53 27.82
CA LYS A 4 8.99 -11.57 27.19
C LYS A 4 8.01 -10.96 26.19
N ALA A 5 7.35 -9.85 26.55
CA ALA A 5 6.47 -9.12 25.65
C ALA A 5 7.21 -8.55 24.43
N LYS A 6 8.45 -8.06 24.61
CA LYS A 6 9.30 -7.59 23.50
C LYS A 6 9.70 -8.74 22.57
N GLN A 7 10.08 -9.89 23.12
CA GLN A 7 10.40 -11.09 22.35
C GLN A 7 9.18 -11.60 21.57
N ILE A 8 8.01 -11.65 22.18
CA ILE A 8 6.76 -12.05 21.52
C ILE A 8 6.42 -11.09 20.37
N LYS A 9 6.52 -9.77 20.59
CA LYS A 9 6.31 -8.78 19.52
C LYS A 9 7.28 -8.95 18.37
N LEU A 10 8.55 -9.24 18.66
CA LEU A 10 9.56 -9.50 17.62
C LEU A 10 9.23 -10.76 16.83
N VAL A 11 8.91 -11.87 17.51
CA VAL A 11 8.54 -13.13 16.87
C VAL A 11 7.29 -12.97 16.01
N LEU A 12 6.24 -12.31 16.53
CA LEU A 12 5.02 -12.03 15.77
C LEU A 12 5.29 -11.16 14.54
N SER A 13 6.14 -10.14 14.69
CA SER A 13 6.54 -9.30 13.56
C SER A 13 7.30 -10.09 12.50
N LEU A 14 8.17 -11.01 12.90
CA LEU A 14 8.95 -11.83 11.98
C LEU A 14 8.06 -12.82 11.23
N ILE A 15 7.12 -13.45 11.93
CA ILE A 15 6.09 -14.32 11.32
C ILE A 15 5.25 -13.51 10.33
N LEU A 16 4.83 -12.30 10.71
CA LEU A 16 4.02 -11.44 9.83
C LEU A 16 4.79 -11.04 8.56
N ILE A 17 6.07 -10.68 8.69
CA ILE A 17 6.93 -10.36 7.54
C ILE A 17 7.09 -11.60 6.64
N LEU A 18 7.34 -12.78 7.23
CA LEU A 18 7.46 -14.03 6.47
C LEU A 18 6.18 -14.34 5.69
N LEU A 19 5.01 -14.22 6.33
CA LEU A 19 3.71 -14.38 5.68
C LEU A 19 3.50 -13.37 4.55
N ALA A 20 3.90 -12.11 4.73
CA ALA A 20 3.82 -11.10 3.69
C ALA A 20 4.71 -11.44 2.49
N VAL A 21 5.94 -11.92 2.72
CA VAL A 21 6.83 -12.37 1.64
C VAL A 21 6.24 -13.56 0.89
N ILE A 22 5.74 -14.57 1.60
CA ILE A 22 5.06 -15.72 0.99
C ILE A 22 3.86 -15.25 0.16
N PHE A 23 3.06 -14.33 0.68
CA PHE A 23 1.93 -13.77 -0.05
C PHE A 23 2.36 -13.07 -1.34
N VAL A 24 3.42 -12.25 -1.30
CA VAL A 24 3.97 -11.58 -2.49
C VAL A 24 4.47 -12.60 -3.51
N VAL A 25 5.22 -13.62 -3.08
CA VAL A 25 5.77 -14.65 -3.97
C VAL A 25 4.67 -15.54 -4.56
N MET A 26 3.66 -15.92 -3.78
CA MET A 26 2.54 -16.73 -4.27
C MET A 26 1.59 -15.94 -5.17
N ASN A 27 1.54 -14.62 -5.05
CA ASN A 27 0.68 -13.76 -5.85
C ASN A 27 1.47 -13.01 -6.94
N THR A 28 2.55 -13.62 -7.46
CA THR A 28 3.26 -13.11 -8.65
C THR A 28 2.54 -13.42 -9.96
N ASP A 29 1.39 -14.12 -9.90
CA ASP A 29 0.63 -14.47 -11.09
C ASP A 29 0.21 -13.23 -11.88
N ASN A 30 0.43 -13.31 -13.20
CA ASN A 30 0.07 -12.25 -14.12
C ASN A 30 -1.44 -12.26 -14.34
N VAL A 31 -2.13 -11.30 -13.73
CA VAL A 31 -3.57 -11.11 -13.90
C VAL A 31 -3.79 -10.20 -15.12
N ALA A 32 -4.77 -10.55 -15.95
CA ALA A 32 -5.18 -9.69 -17.05
C ALA A 32 -6.04 -8.53 -16.52
N ILE A 33 -5.53 -7.30 -16.64
CA ILE A 33 -6.27 -6.08 -16.35
C ILE A 33 -6.83 -5.52 -17.65
N ASN A 34 -8.10 -5.14 -17.64
CA ASN A 34 -8.75 -4.50 -18.78
C ASN A 34 -8.87 -2.99 -18.52
N PHE A 35 -8.24 -2.17 -19.37
CA PHE A 35 -8.31 -0.71 -19.31
C PHE A 35 -9.38 -0.13 -20.24
N GLY A 36 -10.34 -0.95 -20.67
CA GLY A 36 -11.41 -0.59 -21.61
C GLY A 36 -10.95 -0.67 -23.07
N LEU A 37 -9.81 -0.02 -23.40
CA LEU A 37 -9.28 0.02 -24.77
C LEU A 37 -8.26 -1.08 -25.07
N PHE A 38 -7.54 -1.54 -24.04
CA PHE A 38 -6.52 -2.58 -24.18
C PHE A 38 -6.45 -3.42 -22.90
N LYS A 39 -5.87 -4.61 -23.03
CA LYS A 39 -5.64 -5.53 -21.92
C LYS A 39 -4.14 -5.65 -21.67
N LEU A 40 -3.75 -5.58 -20.41
CA LEU A 40 -2.35 -5.71 -19.99
C LEU A 40 -2.27 -6.82 -18.93
N LYS A 41 -1.30 -7.73 -19.08
CA LYS A 41 -1.06 -8.80 -18.10
C LYS A 41 0.15 -8.43 -17.25
N LEU A 42 -0.09 -8.11 -15.99
CA LEU A 42 0.93 -7.78 -15.01
C LEU A 42 0.53 -8.35 -13.64
N PRO A 43 1.48 -8.55 -12.72
CA PRO A 43 1.16 -8.88 -11.34
C PRO A 43 0.31 -7.74 -10.74
N LEU A 44 -0.79 -8.10 -10.06
CA LEU A 44 -1.78 -7.14 -9.57
C LEU A 44 -1.16 -6.09 -8.63
N ILE A 45 -0.15 -6.47 -7.84
CA ILE A 45 0.57 -5.57 -6.93
C ILE A 45 1.20 -4.36 -7.63
N ILE A 46 1.72 -4.53 -8.86
CA ILE A 46 2.33 -3.44 -9.62
C ILE A 46 1.27 -2.38 -9.95
N ILE A 47 0.11 -2.83 -10.42
CA ILE A 47 -1.01 -1.94 -10.74
C ILE A 47 -1.53 -1.24 -9.48
N LEU A 48 -1.65 -1.97 -8.37
CA LEU A 48 -2.12 -1.42 -7.10
C LEU A 48 -1.20 -0.27 -6.62
N VAL A 49 0.11 -0.48 -6.65
CA VAL A 49 1.09 0.54 -6.25
C VAL A 49 1.00 1.78 -7.15
N VAL A 50 0.91 1.59 -8.48
CA VAL A 50 0.75 2.69 -9.43
C VAL A 50 -0.54 3.48 -9.17
N MET A 51 -1.65 2.79 -8.92
CA MET A 51 -2.95 3.43 -8.61
C MET A 51 -2.90 4.24 -7.31
N ILE A 52 -2.24 3.74 -6.28
CA ILE A 52 -2.04 4.47 -5.02
C ILE A 52 -1.23 5.75 -5.26
N ILE A 53 -0.14 5.66 -6.02
CA ILE A 53 0.69 6.82 -6.36
C ILE A 53 -0.14 7.87 -7.13
N ILE A 54 -0.93 7.45 -8.13
CA ILE A 54 -1.83 8.34 -8.86
C ILE A 54 -2.82 9.04 -7.91
N GLY A 55 -3.43 8.28 -6.99
CA GLY A 55 -4.35 8.84 -5.99
C GLY A 55 -3.69 9.88 -5.09
N ILE A 56 -2.45 9.62 -4.63
CA ILE A 56 -1.67 10.58 -3.83
C ILE A 56 -1.37 11.84 -4.63
N VAL A 57 -0.95 11.71 -5.89
CA VAL A 57 -0.65 12.85 -6.77
C VAL A 57 -1.90 13.71 -7.00
N ILE A 58 -3.03 13.09 -7.32
CA ILE A 58 -4.32 13.79 -7.50
C ILE A 58 -4.74 14.50 -6.21
N GLY A 59 -4.66 13.80 -5.07
CA GLY A 59 -5.01 14.36 -3.76
C GLY A 59 -4.11 15.52 -3.35
N TRP A 60 -2.82 15.45 -3.67
CA TRP A 60 -1.86 16.52 -3.37
C TRP A 60 -2.12 17.78 -4.20
N ILE A 61 -2.41 17.61 -5.50
CA ILE A 61 -2.74 18.72 -6.41
C ILE A 61 -4.09 19.34 -6.04
N GLY A 62 -5.13 18.53 -5.78
CA GLY A 62 -6.45 19.03 -5.42
C GLY A 62 -6.54 19.62 -4.01
N GLY A 63 -5.85 18.99 -3.04
CA GLY A 63 -5.92 19.32 -1.62
C GLY A 63 -5.12 20.57 -1.21
N SER A 64 -4.17 21.04 -2.03
CA SER A 64 -3.43 22.28 -1.76
C SER A 64 -4.30 23.56 -1.79
N SER A 65 -5.56 23.46 -2.19
CA SER A 65 -6.46 24.61 -2.37
C SER A 65 -7.27 25.00 -1.12
N GLY A 66 -7.11 24.31 0.01
CA GLY A 66 -8.12 24.31 1.08
C GLY A 66 -7.68 24.69 2.51
N HIS A 67 -6.44 25.12 2.76
CA HIS A 67 -6.03 25.50 4.13
C HIS A 67 -6.32 26.98 4.41
N LYS A 68 -7.60 27.38 4.45
CA LYS A 68 -8.00 28.62 5.12
C LYS A 68 -7.89 28.37 6.63
N GLN A 69 -6.75 28.74 7.19
CA GLN A 69 -6.51 28.78 8.62
C GLN A 69 -7.33 29.92 9.20
N ASP A 70 -8.55 29.63 9.66
CA ASP A 70 -9.35 30.55 10.46
C ASP A 70 -8.70 30.64 11.85
N LYS A 71 -7.87 31.67 12.02
CA LYS A 71 -7.36 32.09 13.33
C LYS A 71 -8.38 33.08 13.88
N ASN A 72 -9.21 32.64 14.81
CA ASN A 72 -9.94 33.55 15.67
C ASN A 72 -9.15 33.70 16.97
N ASP A 73 -8.67 34.93 17.18
CA ASP A 73 -8.09 35.47 18.41
C ASP A 73 -9.15 35.62 19.51
#